data_AF-A0A3S4GFH4-F1
#
_entry.id   AF-A0A3S4GFH4-F1
#
_cell.length_a   1.000
_cell.length_b   1.000
_cell.length_c   1.000
_cell.angle_alpha   90.00
_cell.angle_beta   90.00
_cell.angle_gamma   90.00
#
_symmetry.space_group_name_H-M   'P 1'
#
loop_
_entity.id
_entity.type
_entity.pdbx_description
1 polymer ?
#
loop_
_entity_poly.entity_id
_entity_poly.type
_entity_poly.pdbx_seq_one_letter_code
_entity_poly.pdbx_strand_id
1 'polypeptide(L)' 'MSALCPLLTPPASEALLLAQARQLSGYTLGELATMAGITTPKDLKRDKGWIGVLLEIWLGASAGASRSRISPR' A
#
# COMPACT_ATOMS: atom_id res chain seq x y z
N MET A 1 4.65 -17.55 9.42
CA MET A 1 3.67 -17.15 8.37
C MET A 1 3.07 -15.83 8.82
N SER A 2 3.66 -14.71 8.40
CA SER A 2 3.11 -13.39 8.73
C SER A 2 1.88 -13.19 7.84
N ALA A 3 0.69 -13.26 8.44
CA ALA A 3 -0.53 -12.89 7.75
C ALA A 3 -0.54 -11.36 7.63
N LEU A 4 -0.14 -10.85 6.46
CA LEU A 4 -0.26 -9.43 6.17
C LEU A 4 -1.72 -9.09 5.92
N CYS A 5 -2.20 -8.05 6.60
CA CYS A 5 -3.54 -7.52 6.43
C CYS A 5 -3.45 -6.06 5.96
N PRO A 6 -4.29 -5.63 5.01
CA PRO A 6 -4.38 -4.22 4.63
C PRO A 6 -4.87 -3.37 5.82
N LEU A 7 -4.42 -2.11 5.88
CA LEU A 7 -4.84 -1.19 6.93
C LEU A 7 -6.29 -0.75 6.70
N LEU A 8 -7.18 -1.06 7.64
CA LEU A 8 -8.59 -0.63 7.62
C LEU A 8 -8.77 0.88 7.87
N THR A 9 -7.79 1.52 8.49
CA THR A 9 -7.80 2.95 8.81
C THR A 9 -6.47 3.59 8.39
N PRO A 10 -6.46 4.88 8.01
CA PRO A 10 -5.22 5.60 7.76
C PRO A 10 -4.27 5.49 8.97
N PRO A 11 -2.97 5.21 8.74
CA PRO A 11 -2.01 5.12 9.82
C PRO A 11 -1.88 6.46 10.54
N ALA A 12 -1.85 6.42 11.87
CA ALA A 12 -1.77 7.62 12.71
C ALA A 12 -0.42 8.36 12.60
N SER A 13 0.58 7.77 11.96
CA SER A 13 1.93 8.33 11.81
C SER A 13 2.66 7.75 10.60
N GLU A 14 3.59 8.52 10.04
CA GLU A 14 4.44 8.08 8.94
C GLU A 14 5.25 6.83 9.28
N ALA A 15 5.70 6.69 10.52
CA ALA A 15 6.43 5.50 10.98
C ALA A 15 5.59 4.21 10.84
N LEU A 16 4.28 4.27 11.13
CA LEU A 16 3.38 3.13 10.96
C LEU A 16 3.15 2.82 9.47
N LEU A 17 3.02 3.87 8.64
CA LEU A 17 2.93 3.71 7.19
C LEU A 17 4.18 3.04 6.61
N LEU A 18 5.36 3.49 7.02
CA LEU A 18 6.64 2.90 6.61
C LEU A 18 6.81 1.48 7.13
N ALA A 19 6.40 1.19 8.36
CA ALA A 19 6.44 -0.16 8.91
C ALA A 19 5.57 -1.11 8.07
N GLN A 20 4.35 -0.69 7.71
CA GLN A 20 3.47 -1.44 6.83
C GLN A 20 4.07 -1.61 5.43
N ALA A 21 4.60 -0.54 4.82
CA ALA A 21 5.24 -0.62 3.51
C ALA A 21 6.44 -1.59 3.49
N ARG A 22 7.20 -1.64 4.59
CA ARG A 22 8.31 -2.61 4.75
C ARG A 22 7.78 -4.04 4.83
N GLN A 23 6.62 -4.29 5.42
CA GLN A 23 6.01 -5.61 5.41
C GLN A 23 5.67 -6.09 3.99
N LEU A 24 5.27 -5.18 3.10
CA LEU A 24 5.00 -5.51 1.69
C LEU A 24 6.27 -5.87 0.90
N SER A 25 7.45 -5.46 1.39
CA SER A 25 8.71 -5.76 0.72
C SER A 25 8.99 -7.26 0.72
N GLY A 26 9.29 -7.80 -0.46
CA GLY A 26 9.47 -9.24 -0.67
C GLY A 26 8.24 -9.95 -1.25
N TYR A 27 7.08 -9.29 -1.32
CA TYR A 27 5.91 -9.80 -2.03
C TYR A 27 5.83 -9.23 -3.44
N THR A 28 5.32 -10.04 -4.36
CA THR A 28 4.95 -9.59 -5.69
C THR A 28 3.62 -8.86 -5.68
N LEU A 29 3.40 -7.96 -6.64
CA LEU A 29 2.13 -7.25 -6.78
C LEU A 29 0.94 -8.19 -6.96
N GLY A 30 1.15 -9.35 -7.60
CA GLY A 30 0.11 -10.37 -7.78
C GLY A 30 -0.29 -11.07 -6.48
N GLU A 31 0.68 -11.37 -5.61
CA GLU A 31 0.41 -11.92 -4.28
C GLU A 31 -0.33 -10.92 -3.41
N LEU A 32 0.15 -9.68 -3.38
CA LEU A 32 -0.50 -8.59 -2.65
C LEU A 32 -1.92 -8.34 -3.14
N ALA A 33 -2.18 -8.41 -4.44
CA ALA A 33 -3.52 -8.28 -5.00
C ALA A 33 -4.42 -9.45 -4.60
N THR A 34 -3.91 -10.69 -4.71
CA THR A 34 -4.64 -11.90 -4.30
C THR A 34 -5.01 -11.85 -2.82
N MET A 35 -4.08 -11.43 -1.96
CA MET A 35 -4.30 -11.28 -0.53
C MET A 35 -5.31 -10.17 -0.19
N ALA A 36 -5.33 -9.08 -0.97
CA ALA A 36 -6.31 -8.01 -0.84
C ALA A 36 -7.66 -8.31 -1.52
N GLY A 37 -7.79 -9.44 -2.23
CA GLY A 37 -9.00 -9.79 -2.98
C GLY A 37 -9.19 -8.96 -4.26
N ILE A 38 -8.12 -8.40 -4.81
CA ILE A 38 -8.13 -7.58 -6.03
C ILE A 38 -7.67 -8.43 -7.22
N THR A 39 -8.39 -8.34 -8.33
CA THR A 39 -7.98 -8.98 -9.58
C THR A 39 -6.73 -8.30 -10.13
N THR A 40 -5.65 -9.07 -10.31
CA THR A 40 -4.44 -8.59 -10.99
C THR A 40 -4.71 -8.47 -12.49
N PRO A 41 -4.54 -7.28 -13.10
CA PRO A 41 -4.69 -7.11 -14.54
C PRO A 41 -3.58 -7.87 -15.26
N LYS A 42 -3.89 -8.42 -16.45
CA LYS A 42 -2.89 -9.08 -17.29
C LYS A 42 -1.80 -8.14 -17.77
N ASP A 43 -2.13 -6.85 -17.95
CA ASP A 43 -1.19 -5.84 -18.47
C ASP A 43 -1.39 -4.48 -17.77
N LEU A 44 -0.35 -3.99 -17.09
CA LEU A 44 -0.31 -2.66 -16.47
C LEU A 44 -0.28 -1.50 -17.50
N LYS A 45 -0.21 -1.81 -18.80
CA LYS A 45 -0.23 -0.83 -19.89
C LYS A 45 -1.57 -0.09 -20.00
N ARG A 46 -2.68 -0.78 -19.71
CA ARG A 46 -4.03 -0.22 -19.76
C ARG A 46 -4.49 0.32 -18.42
N ASP A 47 -4.11 -0.34 -17.33
CA ASP A 47 -4.48 0.06 -15.97
C ASP A 47 -3.42 0.96 -15.32
N LYS A 48 -3.19 2.12 -15.95
CA LYS A 48 -2.34 3.17 -15.38
C LYS A 48 -2.95 3.62 -14.06
N GLY A 49 -2.26 3.30 -12.96
CA GLY A 49 -2.71 3.61 -11.60
C GLY A 49 -3.14 2.40 -10.77
N TRP A 50 -3.24 1.19 -11.34
CA TRP A 50 -3.61 0.00 -10.56
C TRP A 50 -2.64 -0.31 -9.42
N ILE A 51 -1.34 -0.13 -9.66
CA ILE A 51 -0.32 -0.26 -8.59
C ILE A 51 -0.57 0.75 -7.47
N GLY A 52 -0.97 1.98 -7.82
CA GLY A 52 -1.33 3.01 -6.86
C GLY A 52 -2.53 2.59 -6.01
N VAL A 53 -3.61 2.13 -6.64
CA VAL A 53 -4.82 1.64 -5.96
C VAL A 53 -4.49 0.45 -5.04
N LEU A 54 -3.66 -0.49 -5.49
CA LEU A 54 -3.21 -1.60 -4.67
C LEU A 54 -2.49 -1.10 -3.42
N LEU A 55 -1.51 -0.19 -3.58
CA LEU A 55 -0.77 0.36 -2.45
C LEU A 55 -1.66 1.19 -1.51
N GLU A 56 -2.63 1.93 -2.04
CA GLU A 56 -3.60 2.68 -1.23
C GLU A 56 -4.41 1.76 -0.31
N ILE A 57 -4.86 0.60 -0.83
CA ILE A 57 -5.58 -0.40 -0.06
C ILE A 57 -4.69 -0.99 1.04
N TRP A 58 -3.44 -1.32 0.71
CA TRP A 58 -2.51 -1.89 1.68
C TRP A 58 -2.07 -0.91 2.78
N LEU A 59 -1.92 0.36 2.43
CA LEU A 59 -1.48 1.42 3.33
C LEU A 59 -2.64 2.16 4.01
N GLY A 60 -3.89 1.78 3.73
CA GLY A 60 -5.08 2.48 4.26
C GLY A 60 -5.14 3.95 3.83
N ALA A 61 -4.46 4.28 2.72
CA ALA A 61 -4.32 5.64 2.25
C ALA A 61 -5.56 6.03 1.46
N SER A 62 -6.54 6.59 2.14
CA SER A 62 -7.59 7.37 1.49
C SER A 62 -6.98 8.70 1.01
N ALA A 63 -6.28 8.67 -0.13
CA ALA A 63 -5.80 9.80 -0.96
C ALA A 63 -5.19 11.06 -0.29
N GLY A 64 -4.87 11.07 1.00
CA GLY A 64 -4.51 12.31 1.71
C GLY A 64 -3.62 12.18 2.95
N ALA A 65 -3.12 10.99 3.29
CA ALA A 65 -2.35 10.81 4.52
C ALA A 65 -0.87 11.16 4.32
N SER A 66 -0.51 12.34 4.83
CA SER A 66 0.85 12.81 5.14
C SER A 66 1.78 13.16 3.97
N ARG A 67 1.63 14.39 3.47
CA ARG A 67 2.81 15.20 3.11
C ARG A 67 3.60 15.43 4.40
N SER A 68 4.54 14.55 4.70
CA SER A 68 5.46 14.76 5.81
C SER A 68 6.24 16.04 5.53
N ARG A 69 5.96 17.05 6.34
CA ARG A 69 6.66 18.33 6.37
C ARG A 69 8.05 18.01 6.89
N ILE A 70 9.03 17.96 5.99
CA ILE A 70 10.45 18.05 6.33
C ILE A 70 10.62 19.21 7.32
N SER A 71 10.89 18.89 8.58
CA SER A 71 11.35 19.86 9.57
C SER A 71 12.85 20.00 9.33
N PRO A 72 13.36 21.12 8.78
CA PRO A 72 14.77 21.39 8.93
C PRO A 72 14.99 21.73 10.41
N ARG A 73 15.95 21.05 11.02
CA ARG A 73 16.52 21.52 12.29
C ARG A 73 17.24 22.84 12.07
#